data_AF-A0AAD4Y3Y7-F1
#
_entry.id   AF-A0AAD4Y3Y7-F1
#
_cell.length_a   1.000
_cell.length_b   1.000
_cell.length_c   1.000
_cell.angle_alpha   90.00
_cell.angle_beta   90.00
_cell.angle_gamma   90.00
#
_symmetry.space_group_name_H-M   'P 1'
#
loop_
_entity.id
_entity.type
_entity.pdbx_description
1 polymer ?
#
loop_
_entity_poly.entity_id
_entity_poly.type
_entity_poly.pdbx_seq_one_letter_code
_entity_poly.pdbx_strand_id
1 'polypeptide(L)'
;MGKKGKKEKKGRGAEKTAAKMEKKVSKRSRKEEEDLEALIAHFQTLDARKTQVVETPCSPPSPRLNASLSAHPEKDELILFGGEYFNGQKTFLYNELYVYNIRKDSWTKVEIPNPPPRRCAHQAVVVPQGGGQLWIFGGEFASPDGEQFYHYKDLWVLHLATKTWEQVRSPGGPSGRSGHRMVAWKRQLILFGGFHESTRDYIYYNDVYAFSLDTFTWSRLSPSGTGPTPRSGCQMTVTPQGSVLIYGGYSKQRVRKDVDRGTQHSDMFLLKAEEGREGKWSWTRINPSGAKPTPRSGFSVAVAPNHQTLLFGGVCDEEEEESLEGDFLNDLHFYDPVRNRWFAGQLKGPKAEKRRRRRGRKAEPGGADKQAVKGPGAQEPLEVVREVVSEDGTVVTIKQVLAAPGAAGQLESDDDDGPEEAAVAPVEPSPRSNAMLAVKHGRLYLYGGMFEAGDRQVTLSDLYCLDLHKMEEWTVLVETDPESQEWLEETDSDEDSEEAEGAEGGGEEDEDEDEDEEEESSEEGGEEHPSVAPGELFADYLPRTEQHWLRCARDDVGPGAPERRVLRAAQALAQAFYDSSAGRWTEGGTVRCGLK
;
A
#
# COMPACT_ATOMS: atom_id res chain seq x y z
N MET A 1 -25.51 -63.29 17.44
CA MET A 1 -24.49 -62.57 16.66
C MET A 1 -25.17 -61.59 15.71
N GLY A 2 -24.64 -60.38 15.51
CA GLY A 2 -24.90 -59.60 14.28
C GLY A 2 -25.74 -58.31 14.35
N LYS A 3 -25.36 -57.32 15.17
CA LYS A 3 -25.72 -55.89 14.96
C LYS A 3 -24.57 -54.97 15.40
N LYS A 4 -23.46 -54.97 14.66
CA LYS A 4 -22.36 -53.97 14.85
C LYS A 4 -21.81 -53.34 13.55
N GLY A 5 -22.23 -53.75 12.35
CA GLY A 5 -21.58 -53.35 11.09
C GLY A 5 -22.17 -52.19 10.28
N LYS A 6 -23.24 -51.51 10.73
CA LYS A 6 -23.94 -50.49 9.90
C LYS A 6 -23.47 -49.04 10.11
N LYS A 7 -22.72 -48.73 11.18
CA LYS A 7 -22.18 -47.39 11.45
C LYS A 7 -20.85 -47.12 10.72
N GLU A 8 -19.98 -48.13 10.54
CA GLU A 8 -18.70 -47.97 9.82
C GLU A 8 -18.85 -47.76 8.30
N LYS A 9 -19.88 -48.34 7.68
CA LYS A 9 -20.12 -48.19 6.23
C LYS A 9 -20.60 -46.78 5.82
N LYS A 10 -21.22 -46.03 6.73
CA LYS A 10 -21.71 -44.65 6.47
C LYS A 10 -20.60 -43.59 6.58
N GLY A 11 -19.51 -43.87 7.28
CA GLY A 11 -18.33 -43.00 7.38
C GLY A 11 -17.40 -43.07 6.17
N ARG A 12 -17.19 -44.27 5.61
CA ARG A 12 -16.31 -44.49 4.44
C ARG A 12 -16.72 -43.75 3.17
N GLY A 13 -18.02 -43.48 2.97
CA GLY A 13 -18.51 -42.72 1.83
C GLY A 13 -18.18 -41.23 1.94
N ALA A 14 -18.46 -40.63 3.09
CA ALA A 14 -18.14 -39.23 3.38
C ALA A 14 -16.62 -38.97 3.37
N GLU A 15 -15.83 -39.91 3.88
CA GLU A 15 -14.37 -39.82 3.90
C GLU A 15 -13.77 -39.88 2.48
N LYS A 16 -14.31 -40.71 1.59
CA LYS A 16 -13.93 -40.74 0.17
C LYS A 16 -14.31 -39.46 -0.58
N THR A 17 -15.49 -38.90 -0.29
CA THR A 17 -15.92 -37.63 -0.88
C THR A 17 -15.05 -36.47 -0.40
N ALA A 18 -14.74 -36.41 0.90
CA ALA A 18 -13.83 -35.42 1.46
C ALA A 18 -12.42 -35.52 0.85
N ALA A 19 -11.87 -36.72 0.72
CA ALA A 19 -10.57 -36.93 0.08
C ALA A 19 -10.56 -36.54 -1.42
N LYS A 20 -11.65 -36.81 -2.15
CA LYS A 20 -11.78 -36.38 -3.56
C LYS A 20 -11.88 -34.86 -3.68
N MET A 21 -12.65 -34.23 -2.80
CA MET A 21 -12.79 -32.77 -2.72
C MET A 21 -11.45 -32.12 -2.35
N GLU A 22 -10.73 -32.66 -1.36
CA GLU A 22 -9.39 -32.22 -1.00
C GLU A 22 -8.41 -32.36 -2.17
N LYS A 23 -8.45 -33.47 -2.92
CA LYS A 23 -7.60 -33.65 -4.11
C LYS A 23 -7.93 -32.62 -5.20
N LYS A 24 -9.21 -32.29 -5.41
CA LYS A 24 -9.63 -31.25 -6.36
C LYS A 24 -9.11 -29.88 -5.94
N VAL A 25 -9.26 -29.51 -4.67
CA VAL A 25 -8.74 -28.25 -4.11
C VAL A 25 -7.22 -28.17 -4.25
N SER A 26 -6.47 -29.27 -4.03
CA SER A 26 -4.99 -29.26 -4.19
C SER A 26 -4.56 -29.10 -5.63
N LYS A 27 -5.35 -29.64 -6.57
CA LYS A 27 -5.04 -29.51 -7.99
C LYS A 27 -5.29 -28.08 -8.45
N ARG A 28 -6.40 -27.48 -8.00
CA ARG A 28 -6.73 -26.07 -8.25
C ARG A 28 -5.64 -25.14 -7.67
N SER A 29 -5.29 -25.31 -6.40
CA SER A 29 -4.26 -24.48 -5.75
C SER A 29 -2.90 -24.55 -6.44
N ARG A 30 -2.50 -25.74 -6.91
CA ARG A 30 -1.23 -25.89 -7.65
C ARG A 30 -1.28 -25.21 -9.01
N LYS A 31 -2.39 -25.34 -9.74
CA LYS A 31 -2.56 -24.66 -11.02
C LYS A 31 -2.50 -23.13 -10.85
N GLU A 32 -3.18 -22.61 -9.84
CA GLU A 32 -3.20 -21.19 -9.48
C GLU A 32 -1.80 -20.65 -9.12
N GLU A 33 -1.05 -21.40 -8.31
CA GLU A 33 0.35 -21.08 -8.01
C GLU A 33 1.23 -21.11 -9.27
N GLU A 34 1.07 -22.12 -10.14
CA GLU A 34 1.77 -22.23 -11.43
C GLU A 34 1.43 -21.05 -12.36
N ASP A 35 0.16 -20.61 -12.39
CA ASP A 35 -0.31 -19.47 -13.19
C ASP A 35 0.33 -18.16 -12.70
N LEU A 36 0.41 -17.96 -11.38
CA LEU A 36 1.10 -16.81 -10.77
C LEU A 36 2.61 -16.83 -11.06
N GLU A 37 3.27 -17.98 -10.91
CA GLU A 37 4.69 -18.12 -11.22
C GLU A 37 4.97 -17.84 -12.70
N ALA A 38 4.11 -18.30 -13.61
CA ALA A 38 4.21 -18.01 -15.03
C ALA A 38 4.06 -16.52 -15.33
N LEU A 39 3.10 -15.84 -14.68
CA LEU A 39 2.90 -14.40 -14.82
C LEU A 39 4.10 -13.60 -14.30
N ILE A 40 4.64 -13.98 -13.14
CA ILE A 40 5.87 -13.39 -12.59
C ILE A 40 7.04 -13.60 -13.56
N ALA A 41 7.22 -14.81 -14.09
CA ALA A 41 8.27 -15.11 -15.06
C ALA A 41 8.14 -14.31 -16.36
N HIS A 42 6.91 -14.09 -16.83
CA HIS A 42 6.64 -13.22 -17.97
C HIS A 42 7.11 -11.77 -17.68
N PHE A 43 6.76 -11.19 -16.52
CA PHE A 43 7.24 -9.86 -16.15
C PHE A 43 8.76 -9.80 -16.01
N GLN A 44 9.39 -10.82 -15.43
CA GLN A 44 10.85 -10.92 -15.36
C GLN A 44 11.51 -10.96 -16.74
N THR A 45 10.86 -11.62 -17.72
CA THR A 45 11.34 -11.64 -19.11
C THR A 45 11.26 -10.26 -19.75
N LEU A 46 10.22 -9.48 -19.46
CA LEU A 46 10.13 -8.08 -19.89
C LEU A 46 11.21 -7.21 -19.25
N ASP A 47 11.46 -7.39 -17.94
CA ASP A 47 12.50 -6.66 -17.22
C ASP A 47 13.91 -7.03 -17.70
N ALA A 48 14.15 -8.28 -18.08
CA ALA A 48 15.43 -8.75 -18.62
C ALA A 48 15.79 -8.10 -19.97
N ARG A 49 14.82 -7.54 -20.70
CA ARG A 49 15.08 -6.75 -21.93
C ARG A 49 15.77 -5.42 -21.62
N LYS A 50 15.67 -4.93 -20.38
CA LYS A 50 16.32 -3.68 -19.93
C LYS A 50 17.76 -3.99 -19.56
N THR A 51 18.70 -3.61 -20.42
CA THR A 51 20.13 -3.96 -20.28
C THR A 51 21.00 -2.81 -19.78
N GLN A 52 20.46 -1.60 -19.71
CA GLN A 52 21.19 -0.39 -19.31
C GLN A 52 20.45 0.36 -18.22
N VAL A 53 21.20 1.13 -17.43
CA VAL A 53 20.61 2.04 -16.46
C VAL A 53 20.09 3.27 -17.19
N VAL A 54 18.80 3.56 -17.03
CA VAL A 54 18.13 4.72 -17.63
C VAL A 54 17.54 5.58 -16.53
N GLU A 55 17.78 6.88 -16.59
CA GLU A 55 17.22 7.85 -15.65
C GLU A 55 16.42 8.90 -16.40
N THR A 56 15.12 8.93 -16.14
CA THR A 56 14.19 9.77 -16.87
C THR A 56 13.50 10.70 -15.87
N PRO A 57 13.70 12.03 -15.96
CA PRO A 57 12.86 12.98 -15.23
C PRO A 57 11.39 12.71 -15.52
N CYS A 58 10.56 12.70 -14.48
CA CYS A 58 9.16 12.32 -14.59
C CYS A 58 8.27 13.18 -13.70
N SER A 59 6.97 13.12 -13.97
CA SER A 59 5.95 13.54 -13.01
C SER A 59 6.03 12.70 -11.72
N PRO A 60 5.32 13.12 -10.66
CA PRO A 60 5.13 12.29 -9.48
C PRO A 60 4.65 10.88 -9.84
N PRO A 61 5.05 9.85 -9.06
CA PRO A 61 4.65 8.47 -9.33
C PRO A 61 3.13 8.29 -9.23
N SER A 62 2.62 7.23 -9.85
CA SER A 62 1.19 6.89 -9.77
C SER A 62 0.76 6.56 -8.32
N PRO A 63 -0.55 6.60 -8.03
CA PRO A 63 -1.10 6.17 -6.75
C PRO A 63 -0.58 4.80 -6.34
N ARG A 64 -0.17 4.67 -5.09
CA ARG A 64 0.26 3.39 -4.54
C ARG A 64 0.23 3.35 -3.02
N LEU A 65 0.02 2.15 -2.50
CA LEU A 65 0.17 1.78 -1.11
C LEU A 65 1.14 0.59 -0.99
N ASN A 66 1.49 0.22 0.23
CA ASN A 66 2.32 -0.97 0.52
C ASN A 66 3.69 -1.00 -0.20
N ALA A 67 4.19 0.16 -0.63
CA ALA A 67 5.53 0.34 -1.15
C ALA A 67 6.52 0.67 -0.03
N SER A 68 7.77 0.95 -0.40
CA SER A 68 8.77 1.48 0.53
C SER A 68 9.25 2.87 0.13
N LEU A 69 9.19 3.84 1.04
CA LEU A 69 9.87 5.13 0.94
C LEU A 69 11.05 5.14 1.91
N SER A 70 12.25 5.39 1.41
CA SER A 70 13.48 5.36 2.20
C SER A 70 14.34 6.58 1.93
N ALA A 71 14.98 7.11 2.97
CA ALA A 71 15.93 8.21 2.81
C ALA A 71 17.28 7.69 2.28
N HIS A 72 17.82 8.32 1.23
CA HIS A 72 19.18 8.03 0.78
C HIS A 72 20.16 8.36 1.93
N PRO A 73 21.16 7.50 2.22
CA PRO A 73 22.02 7.71 3.40
C PRO A 73 22.88 8.98 3.25
N GLU A 74 23.46 9.18 2.06
CA GLU A 74 24.40 10.29 1.82
C GLU A 74 23.80 11.50 1.09
N LYS A 75 22.93 11.30 0.09
CA LYS A 75 22.34 12.37 -0.74
C LYS A 75 21.04 12.92 -0.14
N ASP A 76 20.61 14.07 -0.66
CA ASP A 76 19.33 14.72 -0.32
C ASP A 76 18.21 14.18 -1.20
N GLU A 77 18.02 12.86 -1.11
CA GLU A 77 17.14 12.10 -1.99
C GLU A 77 16.28 11.14 -1.15
N LEU A 78 15.04 10.93 -1.59
CA LEU A 78 14.19 9.84 -1.12
C LEU A 78 14.07 8.80 -2.24
N ILE A 79 13.94 7.55 -1.85
CA ILE A 79 13.88 6.39 -2.74
C ILE A 79 12.54 5.72 -2.52
N LEU A 80 11.72 5.66 -3.56
CA LEU A 80 10.43 4.96 -3.55
C LEU A 80 10.54 3.70 -4.42
N PHE A 81 10.12 2.56 -3.88
CA PHE A 81 10.20 1.28 -4.59
C PHE A 81 8.95 0.41 -4.36
N GLY A 82 8.44 -0.16 -5.45
CA GLY A 82 7.38 -1.16 -5.44
C GLY A 82 5.99 -0.62 -5.11
N GLY A 83 5.18 -1.45 -4.46
CA GLY A 83 3.82 -1.16 -4.04
C GLY A 83 2.76 -1.69 -5.01
N GLU A 84 1.52 -1.37 -4.72
CA GLU A 84 0.36 -1.79 -5.50
C GLU A 84 -0.67 -0.68 -5.69
N TYR A 85 -1.64 -0.93 -6.57
CA TYR A 85 -2.81 -0.09 -6.83
C TYR A 85 -3.97 -0.99 -7.24
N PHE A 86 -5.16 -0.72 -6.71
CA PHE A 86 -6.41 -1.37 -7.11
C PHE A 86 -7.35 -0.32 -7.72
N ASN A 87 -7.97 -0.64 -8.85
CA ASN A 87 -8.84 0.29 -9.58
C ASN A 87 -10.34 -0.08 -9.53
N GLY A 88 -10.73 -0.97 -8.62
CA GLY A 88 -12.09 -1.52 -8.54
C GLY A 88 -12.29 -2.84 -9.28
N GLN A 89 -11.39 -3.21 -10.19
CA GLN A 89 -11.48 -4.48 -10.93
C GLN A 89 -10.18 -5.28 -10.93
N LYS A 90 -9.03 -4.59 -10.96
CA LYS A 90 -7.72 -5.22 -11.08
C LYS A 90 -6.70 -4.64 -10.10
N THR A 91 -5.90 -5.53 -9.55
CA THR A 91 -4.73 -5.20 -8.74
C THR A 91 -3.49 -5.12 -9.62
N PHE A 92 -2.79 -3.99 -9.54
CA PHE A 92 -1.55 -3.71 -10.25
C PHE A 92 -0.40 -3.67 -9.26
N LEU A 93 0.66 -4.44 -9.52
CA LEU A 93 1.87 -4.41 -8.71
C LEU A 93 3.05 -3.80 -9.45
N TYR A 94 3.89 -3.11 -8.69
CA TYR A 94 5.02 -2.35 -9.21
C TYR A 94 6.36 -2.95 -8.74
N ASN A 95 7.39 -2.83 -9.57
CA ASN A 95 8.81 -2.92 -9.21
C ASN A 95 9.58 -1.66 -9.63
N GLU A 96 8.86 -0.57 -9.88
CA GLU A 96 9.45 0.68 -10.31
C GLU A 96 10.24 1.31 -9.17
N LEU A 97 11.36 1.94 -9.53
CA LEU A 97 12.22 2.68 -8.63
C LEU A 97 12.17 4.17 -9.01
N TYR A 98 11.78 4.98 -8.04
CA TYR A 98 11.74 6.44 -8.18
C TYR A 98 12.68 7.08 -7.17
N VAL A 99 13.33 8.16 -7.59
CA VAL A 99 14.14 9.02 -6.75
C VAL A 99 13.54 10.40 -6.72
N TYR A 100 13.21 10.89 -5.53
CA TYR A 100 12.77 12.26 -5.31
C TYR A 100 13.95 13.10 -4.81
N ASN A 101 14.32 14.14 -5.56
CA ASN A 101 15.37 15.06 -5.17
C ASN A 101 14.80 16.19 -4.31
N ILE A 102 15.15 16.21 -3.02
CA ILE A 102 14.57 17.14 -2.04
C ILE A 102 14.90 18.60 -2.37
N ARG A 103 16.10 18.87 -2.89
CA ARG A 103 16.55 20.25 -3.16
C ARG A 103 15.97 20.81 -4.45
N LYS A 104 15.71 19.95 -5.44
CA LYS A 104 15.19 20.33 -6.75
C LYS A 104 13.66 20.20 -6.84
N ASP A 105 13.03 19.55 -5.87
CA ASP A 105 11.60 19.25 -5.87
C ASP A 105 11.19 18.56 -7.18
N SER A 106 11.86 17.45 -7.49
CA SER A 106 11.73 16.77 -8.78
C SER A 106 11.86 15.27 -8.64
N TRP A 107 11.04 14.54 -9.38
CA TRP A 107 11.08 13.08 -9.47
C TRP A 107 11.91 12.61 -10.67
N THR A 108 12.56 11.47 -10.50
CA THR A 108 13.27 10.76 -11.56
C THR A 108 12.93 9.27 -11.46
N LYS A 109 12.45 8.69 -12.56
CA LYS A 109 12.30 7.24 -12.68
C LYS A 109 13.65 6.65 -13.05
N VAL A 110 14.10 5.67 -12.27
CA VAL A 110 15.42 5.04 -12.41
C VAL A 110 15.22 3.58 -12.77
N GLU A 111 15.48 3.23 -14.02
CA GLU A 111 15.39 1.86 -14.50
C GLU A 111 16.76 1.20 -14.41
N ILE A 112 16.88 0.20 -13.55
CA ILE A 112 18.12 -0.55 -13.33
C ILE A 112 17.90 -1.99 -13.82
N PRO A 113 18.81 -2.55 -14.62
CA PRO A 113 18.72 -3.94 -15.08
C PRO A 113 18.57 -4.95 -13.94
N ASN A 114 17.83 -6.03 -14.22
CA ASN A 114 17.59 -7.14 -13.30
C ASN A 114 17.00 -6.72 -11.93
N PRO A 115 15.90 -5.95 -11.90
CA PRO A 115 15.27 -5.58 -10.65
C PRO A 115 14.65 -6.80 -9.96
N PRO A 116 14.41 -6.73 -8.64
CA PRO A 116 13.51 -7.66 -7.99
C PRO A 116 12.13 -7.68 -8.69
N PRO A 117 11.45 -8.85 -8.73
CA PRO A 117 10.06 -8.95 -9.19
C PRO A 117 9.13 -7.94 -8.53
N ARG A 118 8.05 -7.59 -9.26
CA ARG A 118 6.92 -6.77 -8.80
C ARG A 118 6.46 -7.25 -7.44
N ARG A 119 6.33 -6.33 -6.49
CA ARG A 119 5.98 -6.68 -5.11
C ARG A 119 5.41 -5.51 -4.32
N CYS A 120 4.54 -5.86 -3.38
CA CYS A 120 4.05 -4.98 -2.32
C CYS A 120 4.29 -5.65 -0.96
N ALA A 121 4.03 -4.90 0.12
CA ALA A 121 4.11 -5.37 1.52
C ALA A 121 5.47 -6.00 1.89
N HIS A 122 6.53 -5.67 1.14
CA HIS A 122 7.92 -6.00 1.42
C HIS A 122 8.46 -5.06 2.50
N GLN A 123 9.69 -5.32 2.95
CA GLN A 123 10.44 -4.35 3.76
C GLN A 123 11.72 -3.95 3.09
N ALA A 124 11.95 -2.64 3.07
CA ALA A 124 13.18 -2.06 2.60
C ALA A 124 13.94 -1.40 3.76
N VAL A 125 15.25 -1.63 3.84
CA VAL A 125 16.13 -1.05 4.85
C VAL A 125 17.37 -0.48 4.17
N VAL A 126 17.64 0.79 4.44
CA VAL A 126 18.86 1.46 3.98
C VAL A 126 19.98 1.26 4.99
N VAL A 127 21.16 0.88 4.49
CA VAL A 127 22.41 0.90 5.25
C VAL A 127 23.43 1.81 4.52
N PRO A 128 24.27 2.56 5.24
CA PRO A 128 25.20 3.52 4.63
C PRO A 128 26.45 2.86 4.00
N GLN A 129 26.62 1.54 4.16
CA GLN A 129 27.79 0.81 3.66
C GLN A 129 27.94 0.99 2.14
N GLY A 130 29.19 1.17 1.66
CA GLY A 130 29.50 1.17 0.23
C GLY A 130 28.89 2.33 -0.57
N GLY A 131 28.64 3.49 0.05
CA GLY A 131 27.95 4.62 -0.60
C GLY A 131 26.41 4.50 -0.55
N GLY A 132 25.91 3.53 0.20
CA GLY A 132 24.49 3.28 0.39
C GLY A 132 24.00 2.00 -0.27
N GLN A 133 23.27 1.20 0.49
CA GLN A 133 22.63 -0.02 0.02
C GLN A 133 21.17 -0.05 0.51
N LEU A 134 20.24 -0.34 -0.39
CA LEU A 134 18.84 -0.59 -0.07
C LEU A 134 18.59 -2.09 -0.10
N TRP A 135 18.35 -2.68 1.07
CA TRP A 135 18.07 -4.10 1.25
C TRP A 135 16.57 -4.35 1.26
N ILE A 136 16.10 -5.31 0.46
CA ILE A 136 14.68 -5.67 0.35
C ILE A 136 14.50 -7.16 0.63
N PHE A 137 13.59 -7.51 1.53
CA PHE A 137 13.21 -8.89 1.78
C PHE A 137 11.71 -9.09 1.57
N GLY A 138 11.36 -10.25 1.00
CA GLY A 138 10.00 -10.75 0.90
C GLY A 138 9.03 -9.79 0.20
N GLY A 139 7.81 -9.72 0.74
CA GLY A 139 6.65 -9.12 0.09
C GLY A 139 5.85 -10.16 -0.67
N GLU A 140 4.85 -9.71 -1.40
CA GLU A 140 3.99 -10.59 -2.20
C GLU A 140 3.70 -10.02 -3.58
N PHE A 141 3.25 -10.92 -4.45
CA PHE A 141 2.63 -10.60 -5.72
C PHE A 141 1.19 -11.10 -5.70
N ALA A 142 0.22 -10.18 -5.79
CA ALA A 142 -1.19 -10.53 -5.90
C ALA A 142 -1.56 -10.81 -7.37
N SER A 143 -2.45 -11.77 -7.59
CA SER A 143 -3.09 -11.97 -8.89
C SER A 143 -3.84 -10.70 -9.32
N PRO A 144 -4.08 -10.50 -10.63
CA PRO A 144 -4.84 -9.34 -11.10
C PRO A 144 -6.24 -9.22 -10.49
N ASP A 145 -6.90 -10.32 -10.14
CA ASP A 145 -8.20 -10.33 -9.44
C ASP A 145 -8.09 -10.11 -7.92
N GLY A 146 -6.87 -10.08 -7.36
CA GLY A 146 -6.64 -9.91 -5.92
C GLY A 146 -6.95 -11.13 -5.06
N GLU A 147 -7.28 -12.29 -5.65
CA GLU A 147 -7.70 -13.47 -4.88
C GLU A 147 -6.54 -14.37 -4.41
N GLN A 148 -5.37 -14.27 -5.06
CA GLN A 148 -4.25 -15.18 -4.84
C GLN A 148 -2.95 -14.42 -4.63
N PHE A 149 -2.09 -14.95 -3.78
CA PHE A 149 -0.85 -14.30 -3.38
C PHE A 149 0.35 -15.23 -3.55
N TYR A 150 1.37 -14.74 -4.23
CA TYR A 150 2.70 -15.35 -4.26
C TYR A 150 3.62 -14.63 -3.26
N HIS A 151 3.98 -15.29 -2.16
CA HIS A 151 4.84 -14.68 -1.15
C HIS A 151 6.33 -14.93 -1.41
N TYR A 152 7.08 -13.86 -1.64
CA TYR A 152 8.51 -13.92 -1.88
C TYR A 152 9.30 -14.28 -0.61
N LYS A 153 10.37 -15.06 -0.78
CA LYS A 153 11.36 -15.42 0.26
C LYS A 153 12.77 -14.89 -0.05
N ASP A 154 12.90 -14.10 -1.10
CA ASP A 154 14.17 -13.63 -1.61
C ASP A 154 14.68 -12.41 -0.85
N LEU A 155 16.01 -12.23 -0.89
CA LEU A 155 16.70 -11.07 -0.36
C LEU A 155 17.42 -10.38 -1.52
N TRP A 156 17.18 -9.09 -1.66
CA TRP A 156 17.78 -8.25 -2.69
C TRP A 156 18.54 -7.09 -2.05
N VAL A 157 19.58 -6.65 -2.74
CA VAL A 157 20.28 -5.41 -2.42
C VAL A 157 20.40 -4.56 -3.68
N LEU A 158 20.02 -3.29 -3.58
CA LEU A 158 20.40 -2.26 -4.53
C LEU A 158 21.60 -1.51 -3.98
N HIS A 159 22.73 -1.61 -4.69
CA HIS A 159 23.90 -0.79 -4.42
C HIS A 159 23.68 0.60 -5.02
N LEU A 160 23.41 1.60 -4.19
CA LEU A 160 22.99 2.95 -4.63
C LEU A 160 24.11 3.71 -5.34
N ALA A 161 25.36 3.47 -4.94
CA ALA A 161 26.53 4.11 -5.56
C ALA A 161 26.73 3.66 -7.01
N THR A 162 26.56 2.36 -7.29
CA THR A 162 26.78 1.75 -8.61
C THR A 162 25.50 1.59 -9.42
N LYS A 163 24.32 1.77 -8.80
CA LYS A 163 23.00 1.53 -9.37
C LYS A 163 22.89 0.10 -9.93
N THR A 164 23.15 -0.88 -9.08
CA THR A 164 23.10 -2.30 -9.45
C THR A 164 22.27 -3.10 -8.47
N TRP A 165 21.33 -3.88 -8.98
CA TRP A 165 20.59 -4.88 -8.22
C TRP A 165 21.38 -6.17 -8.12
N GLU A 166 21.28 -6.82 -6.96
CA GLU A 166 21.85 -8.13 -6.70
C GLU A 166 20.88 -8.95 -5.85
N GLN A 167 20.57 -10.17 -6.30
CA GLN A 167 19.85 -11.15 -5.49
C GLN A 167 20.83 -11.90 -4.59
N VAL A 168 20.69 -11.72 -3.29
CA VAL A 168 21.57 -12.35 -2.30
C VAL A 168 21.05 -13.73 -1.95
N ARG A 169 21.75 -14.77 -2.43
CA ARG A 169 21.41 -16.17 -2.15
C ARG A 169 22.05 -16.61 -0.84
N SER A 170 21.24 -16.68 0.21
CA SER A 170 21.69 -17.10 1.54
C SER A 170 20.75 -18.17 2.12
N PRO A 171 21.20 -19.43 2.28
CA PRO A 171 20.36 -20.49 2.81
C PRO A 171 20.05 -20.27 4.30
N GLY A 172 19.01 -20.95 4.80
CA GLY A 172 18.60 -20.85 6.21
C GLY A 172 17.87 -19.55 6.57
N GLY A 173 17.45 -18.77 5.58
CA GLY A 173 16.62 -17.59 5.76
C GLY A 173 15.15 -17.87 6.11
N PRO A 174 14.35 -16.82 6.31
CA PRO A 174 12.92 -16.94 6.57
C PRO A 174 12.16 -17.56 5.39
N SER A 175 10.98 -18.14 5.67
CA SER A 175 10.01 -18.53 4.64
C SER A 175 9.45 -17.33 3.88
N GLY A 176 8.83 -17.58 2.72
CA GLY A 176 8.18 -16.53 1.94
C GLY A 176 7.06 -15.86 2.72
N ARG A 177 7.05 -14.53 2.76
CA ARG A 177 6.14 -13.77 3.63
C ARG A 177 6.00 -12.31 3.21
N SER A 178 4.84 -11.74 3.49
CA SER A 178 4.53 -10.31 3.38
C SER A 178 4.18 -9.72 4.76
N GLY A 179 4.10 -8.39 4.84
CA GLY A 179 3.69 -7.67 6.06
C GLY A 179 4.60 -7.88 7.27
N HIS A 180 5.79 -8.46 7.08
CA HIS A 180 6.83 -8.58 8.10
C HIS A 180 7.50 -7.22 8.31
N ARG A 181 8.31 -7.08 9.37
CA ARG A 181 9.18 -5.91 9.54
C ARG A 181 10.65 -6.30 9.53
N MET A 182 11.48 -5.41 8.99
CA MET A 182 12.93 -5.56 8.97
C MET A 182 13.59 -4.22 9.36
N VAL A 183 14.63 -4.24 10.19
CA VAL A 183 15.39 -3.05 10.57
C VAL A 183 16.89 -3.31 10.56
N ALA A 184 17.68 -2.27 10.27
CA ALA A 184 19.13 -2.31 10.46
C ALA A 184 19.46 -2.18 11.95
N TRP A 185 20.18 -3.17 12.49
CA TRP A 185 20.68 -3.17 13.84
C TRP A 185 22.17 -3.51 13.83
N LYS A 186 23.02 -2.52 14.14
CA LYS A 186 24.49 -2.64 14.01
C LYS A 186 24.86 -3.09 12.59
N ARG A 187 25.57 -4.23 12.43
CA ARG A 187 25.95 -4.83 11.14
C ARG A 187 25.03 -5.99 10.75
N GLN A 188 23.77 -5.95 11.19
CA GLN A 188 22.78 -6.99 10.93
C GLN A 188 21.43 -6.39 10.50
N LEU A 189 20.67 -7.17 9.73
CA LEU A 189 19.25 -6.91 9.50
C LEU A 189 18.45 -7.82 10.42
N ILE A 190 17.60 -7.26 11.26
CA ILE A 190 16.70 -8.02 12.14
C ILE A 190 15.32 -8.04 11.51
N LEU A 191 14.76 -9.22 11.33
CA LEU A 191 13.44 -9.46 10.76
C LEU A 191 12.53 -10.10 11.80
N PHE A 192 11.26 -9.67 11.84
CA PHE A 192 10.23 -10.22 12.70
C PHE A 192 8.89 -10.37 11.98
N GLY A 193 8.23 -11.49 12.26
CA GLY A 193 6.83 -11.72 11.95
C GLY A 193 6.51 -11.80 10.47
N GLY A 194 5.31 -11.33 10.11
CA GLY A 194 4.75 -11.39 8.77
C GLY A 194 3.66 -12.43 8.63
N PHE A 195 3.19 -12.59 7.40
CA PHE A 195 2.07 -13.43 7.03
C PHE A 195 2.39 -14.19 5.74
N HIS A 196 1.77 -15.35 5.61
CA HIS A 196 1.79 -16.15 4.40
C HIS A 196 0.41 -16.78 4.22
N GLU A 197 -0.21 -16.52 3.09
CA GLU A 197 -1.44 -17.13 2.65
C GLU A 197 -1.16 -18.16 1.56
N SER A 198 -1.98 -19.20 1.59
CA SER A 198 -2.14 -20.15 0.50
C SER A 198 -3.64 -20.35 0.32
N THR A 199 -4.04 -20.98 -0.78
CA THR A 199 -5.45 -21.25 -1.11
C THR A 199 -6.23 -22.05 -0.04
N ARG A 200 -5.54 -22.65 0.94
CA ARG A 200 -6.13 -23.53 1.96
C ARG A 200 -6.04 -22.98 3.37
N ASP A 201 -4.96 -22.28 3.64
CA ASP A 201 -4.57 -21.91 4.99
C ASP A 201 -3.70 -20.67 4.97
N TYR A 202 -3.68 -20.00 6.11
CA TYR A 202 -2.91 -18.79 6.30
C TYR A 202 -2.13 -18.89 7.62
N ILE A 203 -0.92 -18.35 7.62
CA ILE A 203 0.01 -18.44 8.74
C ILE A 203 0.54 -17.05 9.06
N TYR A 204 0.35 -16.62 10.29
CA TYR A 204 1.06 -15.50 10.86
C TYR A 204 2.33 -16.00 11.54
N TYR A 205 3.41 -15.22 11.46
CA TYR A 205 4.69 -15.56 12.05
C TYR A 205 5.01 -14.69 13.27
N ASN A 206 5.84 -15.21 14.18
CA ASN A 206 6.49 -14.46 15.27
C ASN A 206 7.97 -14.88 15.44
N ASP A 207 8.53 -15.54 14.44
CA ASP A 207 9.95 -15.87 14.41
C ASP A 207 10.80 -14.61 14.24
N VAL A 208 12.05 -14.70 14.68
CA VAL A 208 13.04 -13.63 14.56
C VAL A 208 14.23 -14.16 13.79
N TYR A 209 14.66 -13.42 12.79
CA TYR A 209 15.85 -13.72 12.01
C TYR A 209 16.83 -12.55 12.07
N ALA A 210 18.12 -12.88 12.03
CA ALA A 210 19.20 -11.93 11.86
C ALA A 210 20.02 -12.29 10.63
N PHE A 211 20.14 -11.36 9.69
CA PHE A 211 21.04 -11.46 8.55
C PHE A 211 22.32 -10.67 8.85
N SER A 212 23.48 -11.33 8.76
CA SER A 212 24.78 -10.67 8.93
C SER A 212 25.20 -9.97 7.64
N LEU A 213 25.46 -8.65 7.71
CA LEU A 213 25.98 -7.87 6.58
C LEU A 213 27.48 -8.14 6.30
N ASP A 214 28.12 -8.95 7.14
CA ASP A 214 29.55 -9.23 7.08
C ASP A 214 29.80 -10.58 6.41
N THR A 215 28.98 -11.56 6.78
CA THR A 215 29.10 -12.95 6.31
C THR A 215 28.03 -13.30 5.29
N PHE A 216 27.03 -12.45 5.08
CA PHE A 216 25.90 -12.68 4.19
C PHE A 216 25.12 -13.96 4.53
N THR A 217 24.99 -14.24 5.83
CA THR A 217 24.33 -15.44 6.35
C THR A 217 23.15 -15.09 7.22
N TRP A 218 22.04 -15.80 7.03
CA TRP A 218 20.91 -15.81 7.96
C TRP A 218 21.19 -16.64 9.21
N SER A 219 20.60 -16.21 10.31
CA SER A 219 20.53 -16.96 11.56
C SER A 219 19.14 -16.77 12.17
N ARG A 220 18.49 -17.87 12.55
CA ARG A 220 17.25 -17.82 13.30
C ARG A 220 17.58 -17.55 14.77
N LEU A 221 17.05 -16.47 15.31
CA LEU A 221 17.23 -16.13 16.72
C LEU A 221 16.22 -16.90 17.56
N SER A 222 16.61 -17.25 18.79
CA SER A 222 15.74 -17.86 19.79
C SER A 222 15.73 -17.01 21.06
N PRO A 223 15.07 -15.83 21.05
CA PRO A 223 15.06 -14.97 22.22
C PRO A 223 14.36 -15.63 23.40
N SER A 224 14.90 -15.43 24.60
CA SER A 224 14.29 -15.88 25.85
C SER A 224 13.11 -14.99 26.25
N GLY A 225 12.23 -15.50 27.13
CA GLY A 225 11.06 -14.77 27.62
C GLY A 225 9.85 -14.85 26.69
N THR A 226 8.73 -14.26 27.12
CA THR A 226 7.48 -14.24 26.36
C THR A 226 7.50 -13.09 25.36
N GLY A 227 7.67 -13.43 24.08
CA GLY A 227 7.61 -12.48 22.97
C GLY A 227 6.20 -12.19 22.48
N PRO A 228 6.07 -11.36 21.44
CA PRO A 228 4.79 -11.10 20.79
C PRO A 228 4.21 -12.37 20.17
N THR A 229 2.88 -12.44 20.14
CA THR A 229 2.14 -13.45 19.38
C THR A 229 2.37 -13.28 17.87
N PRO A 230 2.12 -14.33 17.06
CA PRO A 230 2.13 -14.23 15.60
C PRO A 230 1.34 -13.03 15.08
N ARG A 231 1.92 -12.28 14.15
CA ARG A 231 1.32 -11.04 13.59
C ARG A 231 2.02 -10.57 12.32
N SER A 232 1.28 -9.84 11.50
CA SER A 232 1.77 -9.04 10.36
C SER A 232 1.36 -7.58 10.54
N GLY A 233 1.88 -6.69 9.70
CA GLY A 233 1.53 -5.26 9.73
C GLY A 233 1.98 -4.54 11.01
N CYS A 234 2.72 -5.21 11.90
CA CYS A 234 3.32 -4.56 13.06
C CYS A 234 4.36 -3.53 12.63
N GLN A 235 4.80 -2.69 13.56
CA GLN A 235 5.85 -1.70 13.30
C GLN A 235 7.08 -2.01 14.13
N MET A 236 8.26 -1.77 13.54
CA MET A 236 9.53 -2.09 14.16
C MET A 236 10.53 -0.94 14.03
N THR A 237 11.17 -0.55 15.13
CA THR A 237 12.21 0.49 15.13
C THR A 237 13.35 0.14 16.07
N VAL A 238 14.53 0.74 15.88
CA VAL A 238 15.67 0.56 16.80
C VAL A 238 15.76 1.75 17.74
N THR A 239 15.80 1.46 19.04
CA THR A 239 15.99 2.46 20.11
C THR A 239 17.44 2.95 20.17
N PRO A 240 17.71 4.14 20.74
CA PRO A 240 19.08 4.64 20.93
C PRO A 240 20.00 3.69 21.70
N GLN A 241 19.42 2.92 22.62
CA GLN A 241 20.14 1.94 23.45
C GLN A 241 20.45 0.65 22.69
N GLY A 242 20.05 0.54 21.41
CA GLY A 242 20.27 -0.66 20.60
C GLY A 242 19.33 -1.81 20.96
N SER A 243 18.15 -1.55 21.53
CA SER A 243 17.06 -2.53 21.59
C SER A 243 16.14 -2.37 20.38
N VAL A 244 15.55 -3.45 19.88
CA VAL A 244 14.56 -3.40 18.80
C VAL A 244 13.16 -3.35 19.41
N LEU A 245 12.37 -2.34 19.05
CA LEU A 245 11.00 -2.13 19.51
C LEU A 245 10.03 -2.72 18.49
N ILE A 246 9.04 -3.48 18.95
CA ILE A 246 7.93 -4.01 18.16
C ILE A 246 6.64 -3.42 18.72
N TYR A 247 5.77 -2.90 17.87
CA TYR A 247 4.48 -2.34 18.26
C TYR A 247 3.36 -2.75 17.31
N GLY A 248 2.26 -3.21 17.90
CA GLY A 248 0.99 -3.43 17.23
C GLY A 248 1.02 -4.56 16.19
N GLY A 249 0.24 -4.39 15.13
CA GLY A 249 0.03 -5.36 14.06
C GLY A 249 -1.33 -6.07 14.14
N TYR A 250 -1.56 -7.01 13.24
CA TYR A 250 -2.80 -7.77 13.14
C TYR A 250 -2.50 -9.26 13.03
N SER A 251 -3.42 -10.08 13.51
CA SER A 251 -3.42 -11.52 13.28
C SER A 251 -4.82 -12.05 13.19
N LYS A 252 -5.02 -13.08 12.38
CA LYS A 252 -6.25 -13.84 12.29
C LYS A 252 -6.00 -15.26 12.81
N GLN A 253 -6.96 -15.83 13.52
CA GLN A 253 -6.89 -17.22 13.98
C GLN A 253 -8.20 -17.94 13.72
N ARG A 254 -8.12 -19.11 13.08
CA ARG A 254 -9.26 -20.00 12.88
C ARG A 254 -9.72 -20.62 14.21
N VAL A 255 -10.92 -20.25 14.67
CA VAL A 255 -11.48 -20.70 15.96
C VAL A 255 -12.40 -21.91 15.77
N ARG A 256 -13.18 -21.91 14.68
CA ARG A 256 -14.02 -23.04 14.25
C ARG A 256 -13.91 -23.22 12.73
N LYS A 257 -14.52 -24.28 12.21
CA LYS A 257 -14.68 -24.45 10.77
C LYS A 257 -15.43 -23.22 10.24
N ASP A 258 -14.82 -22.52 9.29
CA ASP A 258 -15.37 -21.32 8.62
C ASP A 258 -15.61 -20.13 9.55
N VAL A 259 -15.01 -20.11 10.75
CA VAL A 259 -15.05 -18.95 11.66
C VAL A 259 -13.66 -18.59 12.10
N ASP A 260 -13.24 -17.41 11.66
CA ASP A 260 -11.97 -16.81 12.02
C ASP A 260 -12.19 -15.66 13.01
N ARG A 261 -11.20 -15.43 13.87
CA ARG A 261 -11.17 -14.29 14.78
C ARG A 261 -9.99 -13.40 14.45
N GLY A 262 -10.29 -12.18 14.03
CA GLY A 262 -9.30 -11.10 13.92
C GLY A 262 -8.83 -10.65 15.30
N THR A 263 -7.58 -10.23 15.40
CA THR A 263 -7.01 -9.62 16.60
C THR A 263 -6.07 -8.52 16.19
N GLN A 264 -6.50 -7.29 16.43
CA GLN A 264 -5.65 -6.13 16.36
C GLN A 264 -4.81 -6.03 17.63
N HIS A 265 -3.50 -5.94 17.46
CA HIS A 265 -2.54 -5.86 18.55
C HIS A 265 -2.23 -4.40 18.86
N SER A 266 -2.14 -4.07 20.14
CA SER A 266 -1.73 -2.75 20.65
C SER A 266 -0.64 -2.85 21.73
N ASP A 267 -0.07 -4.05 21.89
CA ASP A 267 1.02 -4.32 22.81
C ASP A 267 2.39 -3.94 22.22
N MET A 268 3.34 -3.68 23.12
CA MET A 268 4.70 -3.24 22.78
C MET A 268 5.73 -4.14 23.44
N PHE A 269 6.77 -4.49 22.69
CA PHE A 269 7.85 -5.35 23.14
C PHE A 269 9.21 -4.78 22.76
N LEU A 270 10.19 -5.02 23.63
CA LEU A 270 11.60 -4.82 23.34
C LEU A 270 12.27 -6.17 23.16
N LEU A 271 13.00 -6.30 22.06
CA LEU A 271 13.98 -7.34 21.81
C LEU A 271 15.37 -6.79 22.12
N LYS A 272 16.03 -7.38 23.13
CA LYS A 272 17.34 -6.94 23.63
C LYS A 272 18.38 -8.02 23.44
N ALA A 273 19.53 -7.66 22.87
CA ALA A 273 20.71 -8.51 22.89
C ALA A 273 21.31 -8.53 24.31
N GLU A 274 21.64 -9.69 24.86
CA GLU A 274 22.27 -9.82 26.17
C GLU A 274 23.74 -9.36 26.11
N GLU A 275 24.11 -8.40 26.96
CA GLU A 275 25.49 -7.92 27.05
C GLU A 275 26.44 -9.06 27.49
N GLY A 276 27.58 -9.18 26.80
CA GLY A 276 28.61 -10.17 27.12
C GLY A 276 28.30 -11.62 26.67
N ARG A 277 27.20 -11.85 25.94
CA ARG A 277 26.86 -13.16 25.37
C ARG A 277 26.41 -13.02 23.93
N GLU A 278 27.34 -13.25 23.00
CA GLU A 278 27.04 -13.21 21.58
C GLU A 278 25.87 -14.14 21.21
N GLY A 279 24.95 -13.63 20.40
CA GLY A 279 23.81 -14.39 19.88
C GLY A 279 22.66 -14.63 20.86
N LYS A 280 22.75 -14.18 22.12
CA LYS A 280 21.62 -14.28 23.06
C LYS A 280 20.74 -13.05 23.05
N TRP A 281 19.43 -13.29 22.97
CA TRP A 281 18.41 -12.27 22.92
C TRP A 281 17.33 -12.53 23.96
N SER A 282 16.63 -11.49 24.39
CA SER A 282 15.53 -11.58 25.34
C SER A 282 14.39 -10.64 24.95
N TRP A 283 13.17 -11.12 25.15
CA TRP A 283 11.95 -10.34 25.03
C TRP A 283 11.59 -9.67 26.35
N THR A 284 11.11 -8.44 26.27
CA THR A 284 10.51 -7.74 27.40
C THR A 284 9.27 -7.00 26.91
N ARG A 285 8.08 -7.36 27.42
CA ARG A 285 6.88 -6.56 27.20
C ARG A 285 7.02 -5.24 27.95
N ILE A 286 6.67 -4.14 27.29
CA ILE A 286 6.66 -2.80 27.88
C ILE A 286 5.26 -2.22 27.86
N ASN A 287 4.98 -1.39 28.86
CA ASN A 287 3.71 -0.67 28.98
C ASN A 287 4.02 0.83 29.09
N PRO A 288 4.09 1.54 27.95
CA PRO A 288 4.36 2.97 27.99
C PRO A 288 3.27 3.76 28.72
N SER A 289 3.65 4.90 29.26
CA SER A 289 2.72 5.91 29.80
C SER A 289 2.34 6.95 28.73
N GLY A 290 1.48 7.91 29.07
CA GLY A 290 1.19 9.07 28.22
C GLY A 290 0.04 8.87 27.23
N ALA A 291 0.01 9.72 26.20
CA ALA A 291 -1.08 9.79 25.21
C ALA A 291 -0.88 8.74 24.11
N LYS A 292 -1.34 7.52 24.37
CA LYS A 292 -1.22 6.39 23.46
C LYS A 292 -2.11 6.58 22.22
N PRO A 293 -1.68 6.11 21.04
CA PRO A 293 -2.58 5.94 19.91
C PRO A 293 -3.74 5.00 20.28
N THR A 294 -4.91 5.23 19.69
CA THR A 294 -6.01 4.25 19.75
C THR A 294 -5.59 2.95 19.03
N PRO A 295 -6.17 1.79 19.40
CA PRO A 295 -5.98 0.55 18.63
C PRO A 295 -6.25 0.80 17.15
N ARG A 296 -5.30 0.41 16.30
CA ARG A 296 -5.36 0.61 14.84
C ARG A 296 -4.39 -0.31 14.11
N SER A 297 -4.68 -0.58 12.85
CA SER A 297 -3.87 -1.32 11.89
C SER A 297 -3.37 -0.35 10.81
N GLY A 298 -2.43 -0.79 9.98
CA GLY A 298 -2.01 -0.02 8.79
C GLY A 298 -1.33 1.33 9.07
N PHE A 299 -1.07 1.70 10.32
CA PHE A 299 -0.36 2.92 10.67
C PHE A 299 1.11 2.81 10.28
N SER A 300 1.74 3.95 10.02
CA SER A 300 3.13 4.00 9.57
C SER A 300 4.04 4.62 10.61
N VAL A 301 5.31 4.18 10.64
CA VAL A 301 6.31 4.72 11.57
C VAL A 301 7.56 5.22 10.88
N ALA A 302 8.18 6.21 11.51
CA ALA A 302 9.52 6.67 11.16
C ALA A 302 10.29 7.04 12.43
N VAL A 303 11.62 7.08 12.36
CA VAL A 303 12.46 7.53 13.48
C VAL A 303 12.83 9.00 13.28
N ALA A 304 12.44 9.85 14.21
CA ALA A 304 12.81 11.26 14.22
C ALA A 304 14.30 11.45 14.59
N PRO A 305 14.92 12.61 14.27
CA PRO A 305 16.35 12.85 14.56
C PRO A 305 16.72 12.78 16.04
N ASN A 306 15.76 13.05 16.92
CA ASN A 306 15.90 12.92 18.38
C ASN A 306 15.68 11.48 18.89
N HIS A 307 15.62 10.52 17.96
CA HIS A 307 15.36 9.10 18.20
C HIS A 307 14.00 8.73 18.80
N GLN A 308 13.01 9.63 18.71
CA GLN A 308 11.62 9.26 18.97
C GLN A 308 11.07 8.47 17.79
N THR A 309 10.23 7.47 18.09
CA THR A 309 9.43 6.81 17.05
C THR A 309 8.19 7.64 16.80
N LEU A 310 8.07 8.17 15.58
CA LEU A 310 6.88 8.83 15.09
C LEU A 310 5.93 7.78 14.53
N LEU A 311 4.64 7.94 14.80
CA LEU A 311 3.54 7.19 14.22
C LEU A 311 2.59 8.16 13.52
N PHE A 312 2.09 7.76 12.35
CA PHE A 312 1.07 8.50 11.61
C PHE A 312 -0.06 7.58 11.14
N GLY A 313 -1.29 8.06 11.29
CA GLY A 313 -2.49 7.51 10.68
C GLY A 313 -2.83 6.07 11.07
N GLY A 314 -3.31 5.30 10.09
CA GLY A 314 -3.84 3.94 10.26
C GLY A 314 -5.36 3.89 10.19
N VAL A 315 -5.90 2.69 10.40
CA VAL A 315 -7.34 2.40 10.36
C VAL A 315 -7.76 1.61 11.59
N CYS A 316 -8.93 1.93 12.15
CA CYS A 316 -9.59 1.17 13.19
C CYS A 316 -10.85 0.54 12.60
N ASP A 317 -10.85 -0.78 12.46
CA ASP A 317 -12.00 -1.48 11.90
C ASP A 317 -13.05 -1.73 12.99
N GLU A 318 -14.28 -1.27 12.78
CA GLU A 318 -15.42 -1.55 13.63
C GLU A 318 -16.30 -2.62 12.97
N GLU A 319 -16.38 -3.79 13.61
CA GLU A 319 -17.25 -4.90 13.19
C GLU A 319 -18.64 -4.76 13.84
N GLU A 320 -19.67 -4.42 13.05
CA GLU A 320 -21.08 -4.59 13.41
C GLU A 320 -21.62 -5.92 12.82
N GLU A 321 -22.83 -6.38 13.22
CA GLU A 321 -23.35 -7.71 12.85
C GLU A 321 -23.45 -7.96 11.33
N GLU A 322 -23.58 -6.90 10.52
CA GLU A 322 -23.74 -6.99 9.06
C GLU A 322 -22.82 -6.03 8.27
N SER A 323 -21.94 -5.26 8.93
CA SER A 323 -21.02 -4.32 8.26
C SER A 323 -19.64 -4.26 8.94
N LEU A 324 -18.62 -3.97 8.13
CA LEU A 324 -17.27 -3.65 8.58
C LEU A 324 -16.97 -2.25 8.07
N GLU A 325 -16.87 -1.26 8.97
CA GLU A 325 -16.49 0.10 8.60
C GLU A 325 -15.10 0.43 9.16
N GLY A 326 -14.23 0.98 8.30
CA GLY A 326 -12.88 1.39 8.67
C GLY A 326 -12.80 2.86 9.06
N ASP A 327 -12.50 3.15 10.32
CA ASP A 327 -12.21 4.51 10.79
C ASP A 327 -10.75 4.88 10.50
N PHE A 328 -10.52 5.57 9.38
CA PHE A 328 -9.20 6.06 8.99
C PHE A 328 -8.77 7.27 9.82
N LEU A 329 -7.46 7.36 10.11
CA LEU A 329 -6.88 8.35 11.00
C LEU A 329 -5.74 9.11 10.30
N ASN A 330 -5.51 10.37 10.68
CA ASN A 330 -4.39 11.22 10.22
C ASN A 330 -3.61 11.87 11.39
N ASP A 331 -3.81 11.39 12.61
CA ASP A 331 -3.11 11.91 13.78
C ASP A 331 -1.63 11.52 13.80
N LEU A 332 -0.84 12.30 14.55
CA LEU A 332 0.57 12.06 14.81
C LEU A 332 0.77 11.67 16.27
N HIS A 333 1.61 10.66 16.51
CA HIS A 333 2.07 10.30 17.84
C HIS A 333 3.59 10.14 17.89
N PHE A 334 4.18 10.49 19.02
CA PHE A 334 5.61 10.33 19.28
C PHE A 334 5.82 9.42 20.49
N TYR A 335 6.61 8.37 20.32
CA TYR A 335 7.07 7.52 21.40
C TYR A 335 8.52 7.86 21.76
N ASP A 336 8.73 8.22 23.02
CA ASP A 336 10.06 8.40 23.60
C ASP A 336 10.53 7.08 24.24
N PRO A 337 11.52 6.40 23.64
CA PRO A 337 12.01 5.11 24.15
C PRO A 337 12.81 5.26 25.46
N VAL A 338 13.36 6.44 25.76
CA VAL A 338 14.11 6.70 27.00
C VAL A 338 13.15 6.85 28.17
N ARG A 339 12.06 7.59 27.97
CA ARG A 339 11.04 7.84 28.99
C ARG A 339 9.96 6.76 29.04
N ASN A 340 9.94 5.84 28.06
CA ASN A 340 8.87 4.87 27.86
C ASN A 340 7.49 5.54 27.90
N ARG A 341 7.30 6.56 27.04
CA ARG A 341 6.13 7.43 27.07
C ARG A 341 5.71 7.89 25.68
N TRP A 342 4.40 7.89 25.44
CA TRP A 342 3.76 8.45 24.26
C TRP A 342 3.35 9.92 24.46
N PHE A 343 3.39 10.67 23.36
CA PHE A 343 2.95 12.05 23.24
C PHE A 343 2.12 12.21 21.97
N ALA A 344 1.04 12.98 22.03
CA ALA A 344 0.32 13.40 20.83
C ALA A 344 1.15 14.46 20.09
N GLY A 345 1.27 14.31 18.77
CA GLY A 345 1.94 15.24 17.88
C GLY A 345 0.98 16.33 17.43
N GLN A 346 0.90 17.42 18.19
CA GLN A 346 0.08 18.57 17.80
C GLN A 346 0.93 19.62 17.08
N LEU A 347 0.41 20.11 15.96
CA LEU A 347 0.97 21.27 15.28
C LEU A 347 0.72 22.52 16.13
N LYS A 348 1.71 23.43 16.16
CA LYS A 348 1.65 24.67 16.94
C LYS A 348 0.72 25.73 16.31
N GLY A 349 0.30 25.52 15.05
CA GLY A 349 -0.40 26.48 14.23
C GLY A 349 0.49 27.67 13.80
N PRO A 350 0.10 28.42 12.77
CA PRO A 350 0.82 29.62 12.36
C PRO A 350 0.80 30.65 13.49
N LYS A 351 1.98 31.19 13.84
CA LYS A 351 2.07 32.28 14.83
C LYS A 351 1.43 33.53 14.24
N ALA A 352 0.18 33.82 14.60
CA ALA A 352 -0.42 35.12 14.35
C ALA A 352 0.48 36.20 14.98
N GLU A 353 1.02 37.11 14.17
CA GLU A 353 1.78 38.26 14.65
C GLU A 353 0.92 39.06 15.63
N LYS A 354 1.25 38.99 16.92
CA LYS A 354 0.61 39.83 17.93
C LYS A 354 0.88 41.30 17.60
N ARG A 355 -0.06 41.97 16.91
CA ARG A 355 -0.11 43.44 16.84
C ARG A 355 0.02 43.95 18.28
N ARG A 356 1.12 44.65 18.57
CA ARG A 356 1.35 45.31 19.87
C ARG A 356 0.22 46.31 20.11
N ARG A 357 -0.83 45.89 20.84
CA ARG A 357 -1.82 46.83 21.40
C ARG A 357 -1.09 47.72 22.41
N ARG A 358 -1.03 49.02 22.10
CA ARG A 358 -0.53 50.07 22.99
C ARG A 358 -1.29 50.01 24.32
N ARG A 359 -0.55 49.97 25.43
CA ARG A 359 -1.05 50.06 26.81
C ARG A 359 -1.83 51.36 27.00
N GLY A 360 -3.16 51.27 27.11
CA GLY A 360 -4.03 52.26 27.75
C GLY A 360 -4.19 51.94 29.24
N ARG A 361 -4.25 52.97 30.08
CA ARG A 361 -4.05 52.94 31.53
C ARG A 361 -5.38 52.83 32.30
N LYS A 362 -5.48 51.83 33.19
CA LYS A 362 -6.26 51.67 34.44
C LYS A 362 -7.70 52.20 34.57
N ALA A 363 -8.58 51.33 35.08
CA ALA A 363 -9.24 51.52 36.39
C ALA A 363 -9.75 50.18 36.97
N GLU A 364 -9.47 49.95 38.26
CA GLU A 364 -10.20 49.05 39.18
C GLU A 364 -11.19 49.93 39.98
N PRO A 365 -12.27 49.43 40.65
CA PRO A 365 -12.21 48.30 41.61
C PRO A 365 -13.50 47.45 41.83
N GLY A 366 -13.36 46.37 42.61
CA GLY A 366 -14.31 46.09 43.71
C GLY A 366 -15.01 44.72 43.78
N GLY A 367 -14.59 43.89 44.75
CA GLY A 367 -15.49 43.33 45.77
C GLY A 367 -16.28 42.03 45.50
N ALA A 368 -15.69 40.90 45.93
CA ALA A 368 -16.25 39.69 46.55
C ALA A 368 -17.76 39.32 46.42
N ASP A 369 -18.05 38.07 46.03
CA ASP A 369 -18.65 37.10 46.98
C ASP A 369 -18.47 35.62 46.54
N LYS A 370 -18.41 34.71 47.51
CA LYS A 370 -18.30 33.26 47.33
C LYS A 370 -19.67 32.60 47.34
N GLN A 371 -19.96 31.71 46.40
CA GLN A 371 -20.89 30.59 46.64
C GLN A 371 -20.56 29.37 45.78
N ALA A 372 -20.51 28.21 46.44
CA ALA A 372 -20.28 26.90 45.84
C ALA A 372 -21.60 26.29 45.39
N VAL A 373 -21.68 25.81 44.14
CA VAL A 373 -22.74 24.93 43.66
C VAL A 373 -22.15 23.83 42.77
N LYS A 374 -22.70 22.62 42.97
CA LYS A 374 -22.40 21.32 42.35
C LYS A 374 -22.27 21.35 40.83
N GLY A 375 -21.30 20.61 40.29
CA GLY A 375 -21.17 20.36 38.84
C GLY A 375 -22.09 19.25 38.33
N PRO A 376 -22.49 19.31 37.04
CA PRO A 376 -22.68 18.15 36.18
C PRO A 376 -21.39 17.91 35.37
N GLY A 377 -20.90 16.68 35.23
CA GLY A 377 -21.37 15.76 34.19
C GLY A 377 -20.41 15.87 33.00
N ALA A 378 -19.55 14.86 32.81
CA ALA A 378 -18.63 14.80 31.68
C ALA A 378 -19.42 14.87 30.36
N GLN A 379 -19.09 15.81 29.48
CA GLN A 379 -19.64 15.87 28.13
C GLN A 379 -18.85 14.92 27.23
N GLU A 380 -19.59 14.09 26.50
CA GLU A 380 -19.12 13.22 25.42
C GLU A 380 -18.56 14.06 24.25
N PRO A 381 -17.65 13.50 23.42
CA PRO A 381 -17.07 14.23 22.30
C PRO A 381 -18.14 14.69 21.31
N LEU A 382 -17.99 15.90 20.79
CA LEU A 382 -18.88 16.46 19.78
C LEU A 382 -18.50 15.88 18.41
N GLU A 383 -19.41 15.07 17.87
CA GLU A 383 -19.39 14.60 16.49
C GLU A 383 -19.78 15.77 15.57
N VAL A 384 -18.88 16.15 14.67
CA VAL A 384 -19.24 17.07 13.57
C VAL A 384 -19.41 16.24 12.32
N VAL A 385 -20.67 16.15 11.90
CA VAL A 385 -21.12 15.52 10.66
C VAL A 385 -20.98 16.56 9.55
N ARG A 386 -20.07 16.35 8.60
CA ARG A 386 -20.02 17.14 7.36
C ARG A 386 -20.62 16.32 6.23
N GLU A 387 -21.68 16.85 5.66
CA GLU A 387 -22.32 16.31 4.45
C GLU A 387 -21.70 16.98 3.22
N VAL A 388 -21.15 16.17 2.31
CA VAL A 388 -20.67 16.58 1.00
C VAL A 388 -21.59 15.91 -0.03
N VAL A 389 -22.28 16.71 -0.83
CA VAL A 389 -23.23 16.19 -1.82
C VAL A 389 -22.54 16.11 -3.19
N SER A 390 -22.42 14.92 -3.76
CA SER A 390 -21.95 14.72 -5.14
C SER A 390 -23.05 14.99 -6.17
N GLU A 391 -22.67 15.20 -7.43
CA GLU A 391 -23.59 15.59 -8.52
C GLU A 391 -24.68 14.55 -8.85
N ASP A 392 -24.55 13.31 -8.39
CA ASP A 392 -25.55 12.23 -8.48
C ASP A 392 -26.60 12.28 -7.35
N GLY A 393 -26.49 13.24 -6.43
CA GLY A 393 -27.38 13.36 -5.27
C GLY A 393 -26.98 12.48 -4.07
N THR A 394 -25.83 11.80 -4.14
CA THR A 394 -25.30 11.02 -3.02
C THR A 394 -24.74 11.98 -1.96
N VAL A 395 -25.24 11.85 -0.72
CA VAL A 395 -24.81 12.66 0.43
C VAL A 395 -23.75 11.87 1.19
N VAL A 396 -22.48 12.25 1.02
CA VAL A 396 -21.35 11.64 1.73
C VAL A 396 -21.23 12.27 3.11
N THR A 397 -21.32 11.45 4.15
CA THR A 397 -21.22 11.89 5.54
C THR A 397 -19.81 11.62 6.08
N ILE A 398 -19.03 12.67 6.28
CA ILE A 398 -17.71 12.58 6.91
C ILE A 398 -17.88 12.84 8.40
N LYS A 399 -17.66 11.80 9.22
CA LYS A 399 -17.65 11.90 10.68
C LYS A 399 -16.28 12.40 11.15
N GLN A 400 -16.21 13.63 11.64
CA GLN A 400 -15.00 14.18 12.24
C GLN A 400 -15.16 14.25 13.76
N VAL A 401 -14.35 13.49 14.50
CA VAL A 401 -14.31 13.56 15.97
C VAL A 401 -13.33 14.66 16.40
N LEU A 402 -13.86 15.80 16.85
CA LEU A 402 -13.05 16.90 17.37
C LEU A 402 -12.87 16.75 18.89
N ALA A 403 -11.63 16.89 19.38
CA ALA A 403 -11.37 16.97 20.81
C ALA A 403 -11.91 18.29 21.39
N ALA A 404 -12.68 18.22 22.47
CA ALA A 404 -13.32 19.37 23.10
C ALA A 404 -12.29 20.44 23.54
N PRO A 405 -12.42 21.71 23.12
CA PRO A 405 -11.57 22.78 23.62
C PRO A 405 -11.94 23.16 25.07
N GLY A 406 -10.92 23.21 25.93
CA GLY A 406 -11.07 23.58 27.34
C GLY A 406 -11.63 25.00 27.53
N ALA A 407 -12.56 25.12 28.47
CA ALA A 407 -13.32 26.33 28.79
C ALA A 407 -12.46 27.59 29.01
N ALA A 408 -12.65 28.59 28.14
CA ALA A 408 -12.37 30.00 28.41
C ALA A 408 -13.67 30.79 28.21
N GLY A 409 -14.02 31.59 29.22
CA GLY A 409 -15.35 32.18 29.41
C GLY A 409 -15.85 33.07 28.27
N GLN A 410 -17.17 33.01 28.07
CA GLN A 410 -17.96 33.90 27.21
C GLN A 410 -17.91 35.35 27.71
N LEU A 411 -17.65 36.27 26.80
CA LEU A 411 -18.12 37.66 26.84
C LEU A 411 -18.93 37.89 25.56
N GLU A 412 -20.13 38.42 25.73
CA GLU A 412 -21.12 38.68 24.69
C GLU A 412 -20.74 39.89 23.80
N SER A 413 -21.19 39.79 22.54
CA SER A 413 -21.57 40.79 21.53
C SER A 413 -20.74 42.07 21.33
N ASP A 414 -20.27 42.27 20.11
CA ASP A 414 -20.73 43.38 19.27
C ASP A 414 -20.44 43.07 17.79
N ASP A 415 -21.48 43.21 16.96
CA ASP A 415 -21.44 43.11 15.50
C ASP A 415 -20.48 44.15 14.89
N ASP A 416 -19.48 43.70 14.14
CA ASP A 416 -18.75 44.53 13.16
C ASP A 416 -18.50 43.68 11.91
N ASP A 417 -19.31 43.96 10.90
CA ASP A 417 -19.33 43.34 9.57
C ASP A 417 -18.08 43.81 8.79
N GLY A 418 -16.99 43.07 8.92
CA GLY A 418 -15.78 43.18 8.09
C GLY A 418 -15.59 41.88 7.32
N PRO A 419 -15.08 41.91 6.08
CA PRO A 419 -14.92 40.68 5.30
C PRO A 419 -13.95 39.77 6.07
N GLU A 420 -14.46 38.66 6.58
CA GLU A 420 -13.62 37.55 6.98
C GLU A 420 -12.83 37.14 5.74
N GLU A 421 -11.54 37.47 5.71
CA GLU A 421 -10.60 36.64 4.98
C GLU A 421 -10.81 35.24 5.55
N ALA A 422 -11.50 34.39 4.78
CA ALA A 422 -11.67 32.99 5.09
C ALA A 422 -10.28 32.45 5.40
N ALA A 423 -10.01 32.16 6.68
CA ALA A 423 -8.78 31.55 7.09
C ALA A 423 -8.69 30.24 6.30
N VAL A 424 -7.76 30.19 5.34
CA VAL A 424 -7.52 28.99 4.54
C VAL A 424 -7.27 27.86 5.52
N ALA A 425 -8.11 26.81 5.45
CA ALA A 425 -7.99 25.68 6.35
C ALA A 425 -6.54 25.16 6.31
N PRO A 426 -5.93 24.85 7.47
CA PRO A 426 -4.58 24.32 7.48
C PRO A 426 -4.53 23.07 6.61
N VAL A 427 -3.59 23.05 5.67
CA VAL A 427 -3.43 21.93 4.75
C VAL A 427 -2.85 20.77 5.54
N GLU A 428 -3.58 19.66 5.63
CA GLU A 428 -3.20 18.47 6.37
C GLU A 428 -3.45 17.23 5.50
N PRO A 429 -2.64 16.16 5.64
CA PRO A 429 -2.92 14.90 4.95
C PRO A 429 -4.26 14.34 5.38
N SER A 430 -5.03 13.84 4.40
CA SER A 430 -6.27 13.10 4.68
C SER A 430 -6.01 11.87 5.57
N PRO A 431 -7.01 11.42 6.34
CA PRO A 431 -6.97 10.14 7.03
C PRO A 431 -6.64 8.99 6.08
N ARG A 432 -5.71 8.11 6.48
CA ARG A 432 -5.20 7.06 5.60
C ARG A 432 -4.46 5.95 6.35
N SER A 433 -4.47 4.77 5.75
CA SER A 433 -3.62 3.64 6.13
C SER A 433 -2.53 3.41 5.10
N ASN A 434 -1.50 2.65 5.50
CA ASN A 434 -0.45 2.10 4.66
C ASN A 434 0.34 3.16 3.85
N ALA A 435 0.36 4.39 4.34
CA ALA A 435 1.16 5.48 3.80
C ALA A 435 2.66 5.21 3.99
N MET A 436 3.50 5.77 3.13
CA MET A 436 4.96 5.56 3.23
C MET A 436 5.62 6.77 3.87
N LEU A 437 6.41 6.53 4.93
CA LEU A 437 7.09 7.58 5.68
C LEU A 437 8.61 7.49 5.52
N ALA A 438 9.25 8.64 5.36
CA ALA A 438 10.69 8.77 5.46
C ALA A 438 11.08 10.05 6.20
N VAL A 439 12.18 10.00 6.95
CA VAL A 439 12.73 11.20 7.62
C VAL A 439 14.09 11.50 7.03
N LYS A 440 14.28 12.74 6.55
CA LYS A 440 15.57 13.25 6.09
C LYS A 440 15.74 14.69 6.56
N HIS A 441 16.89 15.00 7.15
CA HIS A 441 17.23 16.34 7.66
C HIS A 441 16.20 16.94 8.62
N GLY A 442 15.58 16.09 9.46
CA GLY A 442 14.54 16.50 10.39
C GLY A 442 13.23 16.96 9.75
N ARG A 443 13.02 16.62 8.49
CA ARG A 443 11.73 16.71 7.81
C ARG A 443 11.16 15.31 7.66
N LEU A 444 9.91 15.13 8.05
CA LEU A 444 9.11 13.96 7.73
C LEU A 444 8.53 14.14 6.33
N TYR A 445 8.58 13.08 5.53
CA TYR A 445 7.90 12.98 4.26
C TYR A 445 6.87 11.86 4.35
N LEU A 446 5.68 12.13 3.82
CA LEU A 446 4.59 11.19 3.75
C LEU A 446 4.15 11.10 2.30
N TYR A 447 4.16 9.90 1.75
CA TYR A 447 3.68 9.63 0.40
C TYR A 447 2.50 8.65 0.45
N GLY A 448 1.54 8.82 -0.46
CA GLY A 448 0.49 7.84 -0.78
C GLY A 448 -0.25 7.23 0.41
N GLY A 449 -0.57 5.94 0.30
CA GLY A 449 -1.46 5.22 1.21
C GLY A 449 -2.85 5.03 0.62
N MET A 450 -3.83 4.71 1.45
CA MET A 450 -5.22 4.54 1.01
C MET A 450 -6.23 4.95 2.09
N PHE A 451 -7.47 5.16 1.67
CA PHE A 451 -8.64 5.20 2.55
C PHE A 451 -9.86 4.61 1.82
N GLU A 452 -10.96 4.39 2.53
CA GLU A 452 -12.21 3.88 1.95
C GLU A 452 -13.28 4.97 1.95
N ALA A 453 -14.06 5.02 0.87
CA ALA A 453 -15.20 5.90 0.70
C ALA A 453 -16.41 5.06 0.25
N GLY A 454 -17.24 4.65 1.20
CA GLY A 454 -18.22 3.58 0.97
C GLY A 454 -17.49 2.29 0.60
N ASP A 455 -17.93 1.61 -0.46
CA ASP A 455 -17.31 0.37 -0.93
C ASP A 455 -16.06 0.60 -1.80
N ARG A 456 -15.65 1.86 -2.01
CA ARG A 456 -14.54 2.21 -2.91
C ARG A 456 -13.25 2.39 -2.14
N GLN A 457 -12.20 1.70 -2.59
CA GLN A 457 -10.84 1.93 -2.13
C GLN A 457 -10.20 3.08 -2.92
N VAL A 458 -9.81 4.15 -2.23
CA VAL A 458 -9.12 5.30 -2.82
C VAL A 458 -7.63 5.21 -2.49
N THR A 459 -6.80 5.00 -3.51
CA THR A 459 -5.34 4.93 -3.34
C THR A 459 -4.72 6.29 -3.61
N LEU A 460 -3.77 6.74 -2.79
CA LEU A 460 -3.24 8.10 -2.85
C LEU A 460 -1.88 8.18 -3.56
N SER A 461 -1.58 9.34 -4.17
CA SER A 461 -0.31 9.67 -4.84
C SER A 461 0.33 10.98 -4.33
N ASP A 462 -0.26 11.57 -3.29
CA ASP A 462 0.15 12.86 -2.74
C ASP A 462 1.44 12.72 -1.93
N LEU A 463 2.18 13.83 -1.84
CA LEU A 463 3.43 13.92 -1.09
C LEU A 463 3.35 15.13 -0.16
N TYR A 464 3.45 14.88 1.13
CA TYR A 464 3.53 15.92 2.15
C TYR A 464 4.91 15.94 2.80
N CYS A 465 5.23 17.10 3.38
CA CYS A 465 6.41 17.31 4.18
C CYS A 465 6.09 18.06 5.47
N LEU A 466 6.66 17.64 6.60
CA LEU A 466 6.53 18.31 7.89
C LEU A 466 7.91 18.52 8.53
N ASP A 467 8.23 19.75 8.92
CA ASP A 467 9.44 20.05 9.71
C ASP A 467 9.23 19.62 11.17
N LEU A 468 9.95 18.59 11.60
CA LEU A 468 9.80 17.99 12.93
C LEU A 468 10.38 18.85 14.06
N HIS A 469 11.19 19.87 13.76
CA HIS A 469 11.68 20.81 14.77
C HIS A 469 10.67 21.93 15.00
N LYS A 470 10.09 22.44 13.91
CA LYS A 470 9.10 23.52 13.97
C LYS A 470 7.75 23.00 14.44
N MET A 471 7.25 21.91 13.85
CA MET A 471 5.91 21.36 14.07
C MET A 471 4.84 22.46 13.91
N GLU A 472 4.90 23.21 12.81
CA GLU A 472 4.01 24.36 12.56
C GLU A 472 2.90 24.01 11.58
N GLU A 473 3.24 23.49 10.40
CA GLU A 473 2.31 23.16 9.31
C GLU A 473 2.88 22.04 8.42
N TRP A 474 1.98 21.33 7.72
CA TRP A 474 2.38 20.48 6.60
C TRP A 474 2.57 21.32 5.34
N THR A 475 3.54 20.94 4.53
CA THR A 475 3.74 21.47 3.18
C THR A 475 3.34 20.40 2.18
N VAL A 476 2.45 20.73 1.25
CA VAL A 476 2.14 19.85 0.11
C VAL A 476 3.21 20.04 -0.95
N LEU A 477 3.78 18.93 -1.38
CA LEU A 477 4.77 18.87 -2.45
C LEU A 477 4.16 18.27 -3.72
N VAL A 478 3.23 17.34 -3.56
CA VAL A 478 2.41 16.78 -4.65
C VAL A 478 0.98 16.73 -4.15
N GLU A 479 0.08 17.36 -4.89
CA GLU A 479 -1.37 17.27 -4.69
C GLU A 479 -1.92 16.03 -5.39
N THR A 480 -2.88 15.36 -4.76
CA THR A 480 -3.72 14.35 -5.43
C THR A 480 -5.07 14.98 -5.67
N ASP A 481 -5.57 14.82 -6.90
CA ASP A 481 -6.97 15.04 -7.22
C ASP A 481 -7.71 13.69 -7.13
N PRO A 482 -8.54 13.46 -6.09
CA PRO A 482 -9.29 12.22 -5.96
C PRO A 482 -10.24 11.97 -7.14
N GLU A 483 -10.71 13.02 -7.83
CA GLU A 483 -11.61 12.90 -8.99
C GLU A 483 -10.90 12.34 -10.23
N SER A 484 -9.57 12.39 -10.26
CA SER A 484 -8.77 11.85 -11.37
C SER A 484 -8.61 10.32 -11.36
N GLN A 485 -9.10 9.64 -10.31
CA GLN A 485 -8.98 8.19 -10.21
C GLN A 485 -10.10 7.48 -10.97
N GLU A 486 -9.71 6.67 -11.95
CA GLU A 486 -10.63 5.75 -12.62
C GLU A 486 -11.03 4.64 -11.64
N TRP A 487 -12.28 4.67 -11.18
CA TRP A 487 -12.93 3.56 -10.51
C TRP A 487 -13.84 2.84 -11.50
N LEU A 488 -13.52 1.59 -11.80
CA LEU A 488 -14.37 0.76 -12.65
C LEU A 488 -15.36 0.03 -11.74
N GLU A 489 -16.66 0.27 -11.94
CA GLU A 489 -17.70 -0.46 -11.22
C GLU A 489 -17.62 -1.95 -11.54
N GLU A 490 -17.89 -2.79 -10.53
CA GLU A 490 -18.07 -4.22 -10.75
C GLU A 490 -19.30 -4.38 -11.67
N THR A 491 -19.08 -4.85 -12.89
CA THR A 491 -20.19 -5.27 -13.72
C THR A 491 -20.69 -6.57 -13.11
N ASP A 492 -21.90 -6.56 -12.52
CA ASP A 492 -22.61 -7.75 -12.07
C ASP A 492 -22.64 -8.77 -13.22
N SER A 493 -21.69 -9.70 -13.24
CA SER A 493 -21.73 -10.85 -14.13
C SER A 493 -22.54 -11.95 -13.47
N ASP A 494 -23.81 -11.64 -13.19
CA ASP A 494 -24.84 -12.65 -12.99
C ASP A 494 -25.19 -13.24 -14.36
N GLU A 495 -24.31 -14.10 -14.90
CA GLU A 495 -24.72 -15.07 -15.91
C GLU A 495 -24.93 -16.41 -15.23
N ASP A 496 -26.16 -16.54 -14.73
CA ASP A 496 -26.94 -17.73 -14.39
C ASP A 496 -26.21 -19.08 -14.46
N SER A 497 -25.90 -19.60 -13.27
CA SER A 497 -25.77 -21.03 -13.04
C SER A 497 -27.16 -21.70 -13.07
N GLU A 498 -27.64 -22.09 -14.26
CA GLU A 498 -28.74 -23.04 -14.36
C GLU A 498 -28.22 -24.49 -14.31
N GLU A 499 -28.37 -25.13 -13.14
CA GLU A 499 -28.51 -26.58 -13.05
C GLU A 499 -29.97 -26.98 -13.32
N ALA A 500 -30.20 -27.88 -14.29
CA ALA A 500 -31.21 -28.96 -14.33
C ALA A 500 -31.45 -29.38 -15.80
N GLU A 501 -31.66 -30.63 -16.23
CA GLU A 501 -31.80 -31.96 -15.66
C GLU A 501 -31.79 -32.96 -16.85
N GLY A 502 -31.21 -34.14 -16.65
CA GLY A 502 -31.66 -35.44 -17.22
C GLY A 502 -31.78 -35.68 -18.74
N ALA A 503 -30.92 -36.56 -19.27
CA ALA A 503 -31.34 -37.66 -20.13
C ALA A 503 -30.30 -38.80 -20.15
N GLU A 504 -30.79 -40.03 -20.01
CA GLU A 504 -30.05 -41.29 -19.89
C GLU A 504 -29.53 -41.86 -21.22
N GLY A 505 -28.55 -42.79 -21.10
CA GLY A 505 -28.24 -43.87 -22.05
C GLY A 505 -26.98 -43.59 -22.89
N GLY A 506 -26.00 -44.49 -23.07
CA GLY A 506 -25.80 -45.90 -22.75
C GLY A 506 -24.74 -46.45 -23.73
N GLY A 507 -23.93 -47.44 -23.31
CA GLY A 507 -22.98 -48.23 -24.14
C GLY A 507 -21.66 -47.51 -24.44
N GLU A 508 -20.51 -47.96 -23.92
CA GLU A 508 -19.69 -49.13 -24.29
C GLU A 508 -18.72 -48.89 -25.47
N GLU A 509 -17.48 -49.32 -25.21
CA GLU A 509 -16.42 -49.78 -26.10
C GLU A 509 -15.33 -48.83 -26.62
N ASP A 510 -14.16 -49.46 -26.64
CA ASP A 510 -12.79 -49.03 -26.86
C ASP A 510 -12.51 -48.68 -28.34
N GLU A 511 -11.42 -47.95 -28.57
CA GLU A 511 -10.28 -48.32 -29.44
C GLU A 511 -9.59 -47.08 -30.02
N ASP A 512 -8.27 -47.22 -30.08
CA ASP A 512 -7.27 -46.30 -30.60
C ASP A 512 -7.51 -45.97 -32.08
N GLU A 513 -7.09 -44.78 -32.53
CA GLU A 513 -6.42 -44.64 -33.83
C GLU A 513 -5.71 -43.29 -33.94
N ASP A 514 -4.41 -43.39 -34.23
CA ASP A 514 -3.53 -42.32 -34.69
C ASP A 514 -3.94 -41.90 -36.11
N GLU A 515 -4.11 -40.60 -36.37
CA GLU A 515 -3.98 -40.05 -37.72
C GLU A 515 -3.14 -38.77 -37.68
N ASP A 516 -1.95 -38.89 -38.26
CA ASP A 516 -1.12 -37.80 -38.74
C ASP A 516 -1.82 -37.14 -39.93
N GLU A 517 -2.09 -35.83 -39.87
CA GLU A 517 -2.29 -35.01 -41.06
C GLU A 517 -1.32 -33.83 -41.05
N GLU A 518 -0.52 -33.78 -42.12
CA GLU A 518 0.49 -32.78 -42.44
C GLU A 518 -0.13 -31.45 -42.91
N GLU A 519 0.50 -30.36 -42.48
CA GLU A 519 0.67 -29.05 -43.12
C GLU A 519 -0.55 -28.29 -43.69
N GLU A 520 -0.88 -27.16 -43.07
CA GLU A 520 -0.94 -25.90 -43.82
C GLU A 520 -0.21 -24.78 -43.07
N SER A 521 0.86 -24.31 -43.69
CA SER A 521 1.56 -23.07 -43.35
C SER A 521 0.73 -21.88 -43.82
N SER A 522 0.18 -21.11 -42.89
CA SER A 522 -0.28 -19.76 -43.18
C SER A 522 0.84 -18.77 -42.84
N GLU A 523 1.42 -18.23 -43.90
CA GLU A 523 2.24 -17.03 -43.86
C GLU A 523 1.37 -15.88 -43.30
N GLU A 524 1.49 -15.54 -42.02
CA GLU A 524 1.08 -14.22 -41.55
C GLU A 524 2.12 -13.20 -42.01
N GLY A 525 1.95 -12.75 -43.26
CA GLY A 525 2.46 -11.48 -43.70
C GLY A 525 1.89 -10.39 -42.79
N GLY A 526 2.75 -9.70 -42.05
CA GLY A 526 2.33 -8.58 -41.22
C GLY A 526 1.57 -7.55 -42.05
N GLU A 527 0.29 -7.37 -41.77
CA GLU A 527 -0.48 -6.28 -42.35
C GLU A 527 0.07 -4.95 -41.79
N GLU A 528 0.86 -4.24 -42.61
CA GLU A 528 1.32 -2.90 -42.27
C GLU A 528 0.13 -1.96 -42.05
N HIS A 529 0.05 -1.38 -40.86
CA HIS A 529 -0.97 -0.38 -40.53
C HIS A 529 -0.89 0.83 -41.48
N PRO A 530 -2.03 1.45 -41.85
CA PRO A 530 -2.06 2.60 -42.74
C PRO A 530 -1.26 3.78 -42.16
N SER A 531 -0.22 4.21 -42.88
CA SER A 531 0.63 5.32 -42.44
C SER A 531 -0.12 6.66 -42.38
N VAL A 532 0.29 7.49 -41.42
CA VAL A 532 -0.19 8.87 -41.26
C VAL A 532 0.64 9.78 -42.17
N ALA A 533 -0.01 10.53 -43.08
CA ALA A 533 0.70 11.44 -43.96
C ALA A 533 1.21 12.69 -43.18
N PRO A 534 2.36 13.29 -43.55
CA PRO A 534 2.89 14.46 -42.84
C PRO A 534 1.87 15.62 -42.82
N GLY A 535 1.45 16.02 -41.62
CA GLY A 535 0.46 17.10 -41.41
C GLY A 535 -1.00 16.70 -41.60
N GLU A 536 -1.32 15.42 -41.83
CA GLU A 536 -2.69 14.90 -41.85
C GLU A 536 -3.32 15.03 -40.46
N LEU A 537 -4.50 15.65 -40.35
CA LEU A 537 -5.23 15.75 -39.09
C LEU A 537 -5.97 14.45 -38.81
N PHE A 538 -6.19 14.12 -37.53
CA PHE A 538 -6.92 12.91 -37.15
C PHE A 538 -8.32 12.84 -37.79
N ALA A 539 -8.97 14.00 -37.94
CA ALA A 539 -10.28 14.13 -38.60
C ALA A 539 -10.29 13.65 -40.07
N ASP A 540 -9.14 13.68 -40.74
CA ASP A 540 -8.98 13.21 -42.13
C ASP A 540 -8.44 11.77 -42.18
N TYR A 541 -7.62 11.38 -41.20
CA TYR A 541 -7.06 10.04 -41.07
C TYR A 541 -8.11 8.97 -40.75
N LEU A 542 -8.99 9.25 -39.78
CA LEU A 542 -9.97 8.29 -39.27
C LEU A 542 -10.94 7.80 -40.36
N PRO A 543 -11.62 8.65 -41.15
CA PRO A 543 -12.55 8.19 -42.19
C PRO A 543 -11.86 7.39 -43.31
N ARG A 544 -10.59 7.70 -43.62
CA ARG A 544 -9.81 7.00 -44.66
C ARG A 544 -9.37 5.61 -44.22
N THR A 545 -9.19 5.39 -42.91
CA THR A 545 -8.63 4.15 -42.34
C THR A 545 -9.64 3.33 -41.55
N GLU A 546 -10.87 3.81 -41.39
CA GLU A 546 -11.95 3.22 -40.59
C GLU A 546 -12.19 1.74 -40.90
N GLN A 547 -12.21 1.34 -42.18
CA GLN A 547 -12.44 -0.07 -42.57
C GLN A 547 -11.28 -1.02 -42.19
N HIS A 548 -10.05 -0.50 -42.09
CA HIS A 548 -8.92 -1.29 -41.59
C HIS A 548 -9.07 -1.50 -40.07
N TRP A 549 -9.28 -0.41 -39.33
CA TRP A 549 -9.42 -0.49 -37.88
C TRP A 549 -10.67 -1.23 -37.40
N LEU A 550 -11.76 -1.21 -38.18
CA LEU A 550 -12.94 -2.02 -37.92
C LEU A 550 -12.67 -3.52 -38.08
N ARG A 551 -11.79 -3.93 -38.99
CA ARG A 551 -11.38 -5.34 -39.11
C ARG A 551 -10.52 -5.75 -37.93
N CYS A 552 -9.46 -4.99 -37.64
CA CYS A 552 -8.60 -5.24 -36.48
C CYS A 552 -9.39 -5.28 -35.16
N ALA A 553 -10.36 -4.38 -35.00
CA ALA A 553 -11.22 -4.37 -33.82
C ALA A 553 -12.08 -5.65 -33.74
N ARG A 554 -12.64 -6.15 -34.85
CA ARG A 554 -13.46 -7.38 -34.83
C ARG A 554 -12.66 -8.62 -34.45
N ASP A 555 -11.39 -8.67 -34.83
CA ASP A 555 -10.49 -9.75 -34.45
C ASP A 555 -10.16 -9.71 -32.94
N ASP A 556 -10.09 -8.51 -32.36
CA ASP A 556 -9.77 -8.30 -30.94
C ASP A 556 -10.98 -8.47 -29.99
N VAL A 557 -12.18 -7.99 -30.36
CA VAL A 557 -13.40 -8.16 -29.54
C VAL A 557 -14.21 -9.42 -29.82
N GLY A 558 -13.83 -10.22 -30.83
CA GLY A 558 -14.40 -11.53 -31.13
C GLY A 558 -15.71 -11.51 -31.96
N PRO A 559 -16.05 -12.63 -32.65
CA PRO A 559 -17.23 -12.73 -33.51
C PRO A 559 -18.50 -12.77 -32.67
N GLY A 560 -19.23 -11.64 -32.61
CA GLY A 560 -20.49 -11.52 -31.84
C GLY A 560 -20.60 -10.22 -31.03
N ALA A 561 -19.53 -9.43 -30.94
CA ALA A 561 -19.54 -8.16 -30.22
C ALA A 561 -20.57 -7.17 -30.83
N PRO A 562 -21.33 -6.42 -29.98
CA PRO A 562 -22.24 -5.38 -30.47
C PRO A 562 -21.51 -4.37 -31.34
N GLU A 563 -22.14 -3.95 -32.45
CA GLU A 563 -21.51 -3.08 -33.46
C GLU A 563 -20.99 -1.75 -32.86
N ARG A 564 -21.67 -1.24 -31.81
CA ARG A 564 -21.23 -0.06 -31.06
C ARG A 564 -19.91 -0.27 -30.30
N ARG A 565 -19.63 -1.48 -29.81
CA ARG A 565 -18.38 -1.84 -29.12
C ARG A 565 -17.24 -1.97 -30.13
N VAL A 566 -17.51 -2.59 -31.28
CA VAL A 566 -16.55 -2.70 -32.40
C VAL A 566 -16.16 -1.31 -32.93
N LEU A 567 -17.12 -0.41 -33.11
CA LEU A 567 -16.86 0.97 -33.55
C LEU A 567 -15.98 1.75 -32.56
N ARG A 568 -16.23 1.63 -31.24
CA ARG A 568 -15.41 2.29 -30.22
C ARG A 568 -13.98 1.72 -30.19
N ALA A 569 -13.84 0.40 -30.28
CA ALA A 569 -12.53 -0.25 -30.33
C ALA A 569 -11.75 0.18 -31.57
N ALA A 570 -12.38 0.23 -32.74
CA ALA A 570 -11.76 0.69 -33.98
C ALA A 570 -11.29 2.15 -33.90
N GLN A 571 -12.11 3.05 -33.33
CA GLN A 571 -11.72 4.45 -33.13
C GLN A 571 -10.55 4.59 -32.14
N ALA A 572 -10.54 3.80 -31.06
CA ALA A 572 -9.45 3.80 -30.09
C ALA A 572 -8.13 3.31 -30.71
N LEU A 573 -8.17 2.23 -31.50
CA LEU A 573 -7.01 1.70 -32.22
C LEU A 573 -6.46 2.73 -33.22
N ALA A 574 -7.33 3.37 -34.00
CA ALA A 574 -6.96 4.42 -34.96
C ALA A 574 -6.31 5.63 -34.26
N GLN A 575 -6.86 6.08 -33.13
CA GLN A 575 -6.35 7.21 -32.36
C GLN A 575 -4.96 6.89 -31.78
N ALA A 576 -4.81 5.73 -31.14
CA ALA A 576 -3.55 5.31 -30.55
C ALA A 576 -2.44 5.19 -31.60
N PHE A 577 -2.74 4.63 -32.77
CA PHE A 577 -1.78 4.53 -33.86
C PHE A 577 -1.43 5.92 -34.43
N TYR A 578 -2.42 6.79 -34.62
CA TYR A 578 -2.21 8.15 -35.12
C TYR A 578 -1.30 8.96 -34.19
N ASP A 579 -1.55 8.94 -32.88
CA ASP A 579 -0.75 9.69 -31.89
C ASP A 579 0.70 9.19 -31.82
N SER A 580 0.90 7.87 -31.92
CA SER A 580 2.24 7.27 -31.96
C SER A 580 3.04 7.62 -33.22
N SER A 581 2.35 7.91 -34.33
CA SER A 581 2.95 8.22 -35.63
C SER A 581 3.14 9.72 -35.85
N ALA A 582 2.22 10.56 -35.34
CA ALA A 582 2.29 12.02 -35.41
C ALA A 582 3.40 12.60 -34.52
N GLY A 583 3.70 11.95 -33.38
CA GLY A 583 4.79 12.34 -32.48
C GLY A 583 6.20 12.31 -33.09
N ARG A 584 6.39 11.69 -34.27
CA ARG A 584 7.68 11.69 -35.00
C ARG A 584 7.95 12.98 -35.79
N TRP A 585 6.96 13.86 -35.99
CA TRP A 585 7.10 15.06 -36.83
C TRP A 585 7.31 16.35 -36.03
N THR A 586 7.25 16.31 -34.70
CA THR A 586 7.40 17.50 -33.83
C THR A 586 8.82 17.79 -33.36
N GLU A 587 9.81 16.95 -33.69
CA GLU A 587 11.24 17.21 -33.42
C GLU A 587 11.96 17.72 -34.68
N GLY A 588 11.73 18.99 -35.05
CA GLY A 588 12.44 19.58 -36.18
C GLY A 588 11.98 20.98 -36.54
N GLY A 589 12.15 21.96 -35.64
CA GLY A 589 11.76 23.33 -35.95
C GLY A 589 12.17 24.39 -34.93
N THR A 590 13.43 24.82 -34.99
CA THR A 590 13.92 26.06 -34.38
C THR A 590 13.08 27.26 -34.79
N VAL A 591 12.46 27.99 -33.85
CA VAL A 591 12.11 29.42 -34.06
C VAL A 591 12.32 30.25 -32.79
N ARG A 592 13.07 31.35 -33.00
CA ARG A 592 13.44 32.43 -32.09
C ARG A 592 12.27 33.33 -31.70
N CYS A 593 12.44 34.01 -30.56
CA CYS A 593 12.00 35.36 -30.16
C CYS A 593 10.90 36.07 -30.96
N GLY A 594 9.96 36.69 -30.22
CA GLY A 594 9.25 37.88 -30.70
C GLY A 594 8.19 38.42 -29.74
N LEU A 595 8.51 39.55 -29.10
CA LEU A 595 7.60 40.44 -28.37
C LEU A 595 6.32 40.75 -29.16
N LYS A 596 5.17 40.71 -28.48
CA LYS A 596 4.34 41.90 -28.18
C LYS A 596 3.34 41.60 -27.07
#